data_AF-A0A955KBR7-F1
#
_entry.id   AF-A0A955KBR7-F1
#
_cell.length_a   1.000
_cell.length_b   1.000
_cell.length_c   1.000
_cell.angle_alpha   90.00
_cell.angle_beta   90.00
_cell.angle_gamma   90.00
#
_symmetry.space_group_name_H-M   'P 1'
#
loop_
_entity.id
_entity.type
_entity.pdbx_description
1 polymer ?
#
loop_
_entity_poly.entity_id
_entity_poly.type
_entity_poly.pdbx_seq_one_letter_code
_entity_poly.pdbx_strand_id
1 'polypeptide(L)'
;MQPELVNAIKERVKLGYSEELIIRELVSAGYEKADAESIYDEVTGVKKVAPIPQSPTNPPEKSVSTGSSQVINVTDDSELSRPHKSHVPLIVGIILLLLIAGAVAGAFYFKPFDFNFGTSAPYMTEREMMEGMITNNQTLTAHGFNLGLLFAVEKREENVRLLDKNALPEEVRGDFDQNLSEIIKFGGMPAEAEMKIDASGLVDGRNTGQPELDISVNVSAKAEPFFINTSGSLRLADGKLYGKIDRIPANFEMYMGGIPTETWIILEDGAGFDLPIKPTVPIKAKQVLNVLPPEVLNLLTNEIGRLVTSPVKLATRSKNFLSGQVAQLSAVPLLDTNMSEEEVLLLERSLELLKEYPVIKIVGEPERIKNEDGVVYKYELDIDFDNLQTYLLKLISEGEAITGETIPVTETEIRASIGAIRPMLDEVNRLTDIIYTFRQDGTLAGATVKSVFSFDHPDMKQQFRFEFDMTTTRQNDALDITAPEDVHPETLEEIIMGHVEEARQKGSEASIKQSMHNIRAQAELVYNQDSFSYSEVCANETVQALLFAIVDNYPYSPDTERDGVSAPGKIVCNDTDNAYAIITPLASDQSISYCIDSTGFADEVSPVVLSSGTDYECR
;
A
#
# COMPACT_ATOMS: atom_id res chain seq x y z
N MET A 1 -48.34 9.32 -12.36
CA MET A 1 -47.02 9.26 -13.03
C MET A 1 -47.18 9.56 -14.52
N GLN A 2 -46.23 10.21 -15.19
CA GLN A 2 -46.23 10.35 -16.66
C GLN A 2 -45.88 9.00 -17.32
N PRO A 3 -46.52 8.60 -18.43
CA PRO A 3 -46.24 7.30 -19.08
C PRO A 3 -44.78 7.15 -19.56
N GLU A 4 -44.16 8.26 -19.97
CA GLU A 4 -42.76 8.31 -20.42
C GLU A 4 -41.79 7.95 -19.29
N LEU A 5 -42.01 8.49 -18.08
CA LEU A 5 -41.21 8.17 -16.89
C LEU A 5 -41.29 6.68 -16.50
N VAL A 6 -42.50 6.11 -16.54
CA VAL A 6 -42.73 4.68 -16.26
C VAL A 6 -41.96 3.80 -17.25
N ASN A 7 -41.96 4.17 -18.53
CA ASN A 7 -41.24 3.42 -19.56
C ASN A 7 -39.72 3.55 -19.41
N ALA A 8 -39.21 4.75 -19.14
CA ALA A 8 -37.78 4.99 -18.92
C ALA A 8 -37.23 4.18 -17.73
N ILE A 9 -37.95 4.15 -16.59
CA ILE A 9 -37.55 3.36 -15.42
C ILE A 9 -37.57 1.86 -15.75
N LYS A 10 -38.59 1.35 -16.46
CA LYS A 10 -38.64 -0.05 -16.89
C LYS A 10 -37.51 -0.43 -17.83
N GLU A 11 -37.11 0.48 -18.72
CA GLU A 11 -35.98 0.28 -19.62
C GLU A 11 -34.66 0.19 -18.83
N ARG A 12 -34.42 1.09 -17.86
CA ARG A 12 -33.23 1.02 -16.99
C ARG A 12 -33.17 -0.24 -16.13
N VAL A 13 -34.29 -0.66 -15.54
CA VAL A 13 -34.36 -1.94 -14.79
C VAL A 13 -34.06 -3.12 -15.72
N LYS A 14 -34.57 -3.10 -16.96
CA LYS A 14 -34.26 -4.14 -17.97
C LYS A 14 -32.79 -4.12 -18.42
N LEU A 15 -32.12 -2.97 -18.34
CA LEU A 15 -30.68 -2.79 -18.60
C LEU A 15 -29.79 -3.09 -17.38
N GLY A 16 -30.37 -3.51 -16.24
CA GLY A 16 -29.60 -3.91 -15.05
C GLY A 16 -29.16 -2.77 -14.12
N TYR A 17 -29.74 -1.57 -14.25
CA TYR A 17 -29.43 -0.44 -13.36
C TYR A 17 -29.94 -0.71 -11.93
N SER A 18 -29.14 -0.38 -10.91
CA SER A 18 -29.52 -0.57 -9.50
C SER A 18 -30.63 0.39 -9.05
N GLU A 19 -31.32 0.01 -7.97
CA GLU A 19 -32.36 0.83 -7.33
C GLU A 19 -31.81 2.21 -6.93
N GLU A 20 -30.66 2.26 -6.28
CA GLU A 20 -30.02 3.49 -5.79
C GLU A 20 -29.65 4.44 -6.93
N LEU A 21 -29.23 3.90 -8.08
CA LEU A 21 -28.87 4.68 -9.25
C LEU A 21 -30.11 5.33 -9.87
N ILE A 22 -31.20 4.57 -10.03
CA ILE A 22 -32.47 5.07 -10.57
C ILE A 22 -33.10 6.10 -9.63
N ILE A 23 -33.07 5.87 -8.30
CA ILE A 23 -33.52 6.85 -7.30
C ILE A 23 -32.68 8.14 -7.38
N ARG A 24 -31.35 8.02 -7.50
CA ARG A 24 -30.45 9.19 -7.60
C ARG A 24 -30.75 10.05 -8.82
N GLU A 25 -31.06 9.43 -9.96
CA GLU A 25 -31.44 10.15 -11.19
C GLU A 25 -32.82 10.80 -11.09
N LEU A 26 -33.78 10.18 -10.42
CA LEU A 26 -35.06 10.82 -10.12
C LEU A 26 -34.84 12.03 -9.20
N VAL A 27 -33.98 11.92 -8.18
CA VAL A 27 -33.64 13.06 -7.32
C VAL A 27 -32.93 14.18 -8.10
N SER A 28 -32.02 13.86 -9.02
CA SER A 28 -31.38 14.88 -9.87
C SER A 28 -32.35 15.53 -10.87
N ALA A 29 -33.39 14.82 -11.30
CA ALA A 29 -34.52 15.35 -12.06
C ALA A 29 -35.54 16.17 -11.23
N GLY A 30 -35.28 16.38 -9.94
CA GLY A 30 -36.06 17.26 -9.06
C GLY A 30 -37.17 16.58 -8.25
N TYR A 31 -37.20 15.25 -8.17
CA TYR A 31 -38.13 14.52 -7.30
C TYR A 31 -37.58 14.44 -5.86
N GLU A 32 -38.43 14.50 -4.83
CA GLU A 32 -37.98 14.21 -3.47
C GLU A 32 -37.63 12.71 -3.34
N LYS A 33 -36.67 12.36 -2.47
CA LYS A 33 -36.17 10.98 -2.35
C LYS A 33 -37.28 9.96 -2.03
N ALA A 34 -38.23 10.33 -1.17
CA ALA A 34 -39.36 9.48 -0.82
C ALA A 34 -40.32 9.25 -2.01
N ASP A 35 -40.52 10.27 -2.86
CA ASP A 35 -41.30 10.15 -4.08
C ASP A 35 -40.56 9.29 -5.12
N ALA A 36 -39.24 9.46 -5.25
CA ALA A 36 -38.40 8.65 -6.13
C ALA A 36 -38.40 7.15 -5.74
N GLU A 37 -38.30 6.84 -4.44
CA GLU A 37 -38.45 5.49 -3.88
C GLU A 37 -39.86 4.92 -4.18
N SER A 38 -40.92 5.69 -3.92
CA SER A 38 -42.30 5.27 -4.19
C SER A 38 -42.58 5.04 -5.69
N ILE A 39 -42.00 5.87 -6.56
CA ILE A 39 -42.05 5.74 -8.02
C ILE A 39 -41.36 4.44 -8.46
N TYR A 40 -40.19 4.12 -7.90
CA TYR A 40 -39.48 2.88 -8.21
C TYR A 40 -40.27 1.63 -7.77
N ASP A 41 -40.76 1.62 -6.53
CA ASP A 41 -41.59 0.55 -5.97
C ASP A 41 -42.89 0.33 -6.80
N GLU A 42 -43.56 1.40 -7.24
CA GLU A 42 -44.76 1.32 -8.08
C GLU A 42 -44.45 0.77 -9.49
N VAL A 43 -43.33 1.17 -10.09
CA VAL A 43 -42.96 0.76 -11.46
C VAL A 43 -42.46 -0.68 -11.52
N THR A 44 -41.70 -1.12 -10.51
CA THR A 44 -41.15 -2.49 -10.42
C THR A 44 -42.13 -3.49 -9.82
N GLY A 45 -43.11 -3.02 -9.04
CA GLY A 45 -44.02 -3.87 -8.27
C GLY A 45 -43.38 -4.44 -7.00
N VAL A 46 -42.18 -4.01 -6.64
CA VAL A 46 -41.49 -4.39 -5.40
C VAL A 46 -42.13 -3.65 -4.24
N LYS A 47 -43.01 -4.32 -3.50
CA LYS A 47 -43.47 -3.81 -2.20
C LYS A 47 -42.41 -4.05 -1.14
N LYS A 48 -41.73 -2.99 -0.69
CA LYS A 48 -40.89 -3.05 0.51
C LYS A 48 -41.72 -3.54 1.70
N VAL A 49 -41.25 -4.60 2.34
CA VAL A 49 -41.85 -5.13 3.58
C VAL A 49 -41.63 -4.08 4.66
N ALA A 50 -42.71 -3.72 5.37
CA ALA A 50 -42.62 -2.70 6.42
C ALA A 50 -41.54 -3.09 7.46
N PRO A 51 -40.67 -2.15 7.88
CA PRO A 51 -39.60 -2.46 8.82
C PRO A 51 -40.16 -3.05 10.12
N ILE A 52 -39.55 -4.14 10.57
CA ILE A 52 -39.90 -4.80 11.83
C ILE A 52 -39.75 -3.77 12.96
N PRO A 53 -40.74 -3.64 13.88
CA PRO A 53 -40.64 -2.69 14.98
C PRO A 53 -39.36 -2.93 15.79
N GLN A 54 -38.51 -1.91 15.89
CA GLN A 54 -37.30 -1.99 16.69
C GLN A 54 -37.65 -2.24 18.17
N SER A 55 -36.94 -3.18 18.80
CA SER A 55 -37.05 -3.42 20.24
C SER A 55 -36.75 -2.12 21.02
N PRO A 56 -37.44 -1.88 22.16
CA PRO A 56 -37.30 -0.64 22.90
C PRO A 56 -35.87 -0.43 23.39
N THR A 57 -35.28 0.69 22.99
CA THR A 57 -33.93 1.11 23.37
C THR A 57 -33.84 1.36 24.87
N ASN A 58 -32.77 0.89 25.50
CA ASN A 58 -32.48 1.20 26.91
C ASN A 58 -32.25 2.72 27.11
N PRO A 59 -32.60 3.28 28.29
CA PRO A 59 -32.44 4.71 28.56
C PRO A 59 -30.96 5.12 28.59
N PRO A 60 -30.64 6.39 28.27
CA PRO A 60 -29.26 6.85 28.10
C PRO A 60 -28.50 6.88 29.43
N GLU A 61 -27.26 6.39 29.37
CA GLU A 61 -26.32 6.40 30.48
C GLU A 61 -25.83 7.83 30.78
N LYS A 62 -25.48 8.11 32.05
CA LYS A 62 -25.19 9.47 32.51
C LYS A 62 -23.83 9.97 32.02
N SER A 63 -23.81 11.15 31.42
CA SER A 63 -22.60 11.91 31.13
C SER A 63 -21.79 12.21 32.40
N VAL A 64 -20.55 11.73 32.45
CA VAL A 64 -19.56 12.12 33.49
C VAL A 64 -18.98 13.50 33.15
N SER A 65 -18.85 14.36 34.15
CA SER A 65 -18.46 15.76 33.97
C SER A 65 -16.95 15.96 33.79
N THR A 66 -16.59 16.83 32.84
CA THR A 66 -15.24 17.37 32.64
C THR A 66 -14.71 18.11 33.89
N GLY A 67 -13.49 17.77 34.31
CA GLY A 67 -12.79 18.41 35.43
C GLY A 67 -11.62 19.29 34.99
N SER A 68 -11.80 20.60 35.13
CA SER A 68 -10.80 21.70 35.23
C SER A 68 -9.34 21.47 34.80
N SER A 69 -8.90 22.27 33.82
CA SER A 69 -7.49 22.57 33.57
C SER A 69 -6.76 23.13 34.80
N GLN A 70 -5.44 22.91 34.88
CA GLN A 70 -4.52 23.87 35.48
C GLN A 70 -3.48 24.31 34.44
N VAL A 71 -3.20 25.61 34.42
CA VAL A 71 -2.28 26.26 33.50
C VAL A 71 -0.89 26.30 34.13
N ILE A 72 0.11 25.73 33.46
CA ILE A 72 1.52 26.02 33.74
C ILE A 72 2.07 26.81 32.57
N ASN A 73 2.34 28.10 32.79
CA ASN A 73 3.07 28.93 31.85
C ASN A 73 4.54 28.48 31.85
N VAL A 74 5.06 28.07 30.69
CA VAL A 74 6.49 28.04 30.42
C VAL A 74 6.74 29.05 29.30
N THR A 75 7.60 30.03 29.58
CA THR A 75 7.96 31.12 28.68
C THR A 75 8.75 30.64 27.47
N ASP A 76 8.42 31.20 26.30
CA ASP A 76 9.30 31.24 25.12
C ASP A 76 10.64 31.90 25.46
N ASP A 77 11.73 31.33 24.94
CA ASP A 77 12.84 32.04 24.29
C ASP A 77 13.96 31.04 23.93
N SER A 78 14.03 30.60 22.67
CA SER A 78 15.29 30.50 21.90
C SER A 78 15.06 29.96 20.49
N GLU A 79 15.41 30.76 19.49
CA GLU A 79 15.53 30.35 18.10
C GLU A 79 16.67 29.33 17.94
N LEU A 80 16.39 28.13 17.42
CA LEU A 80 17.44 27.28 16.86
C LEU A 80 16.93 26.30 15.79
N SER A 81 17.46 26.46 14.58
CA SER A 81 17.50 25.49 13.47
C SER A 81 16.19 24.77 13.10
N ARG A 82 15.51 25.26 12.05
CA ARG A 82 14.59 24.41 11.27
C ARG A 82 15.43 23.39 10.48
N PRO A 83 15.24 22.07 10.63
CA PRO A 83 15.87 21.12 9.72
C PRO A 83 15.27 21.30 8.32
N HIS A 84 16.13 21.52 7.32
CA HIS A 84 15.73 21.45 5.92
C HIS A 84 15.15 20.06 5.66
N LYS A 85 13.92 20.00 5.15
CA LYS A 85 13.36 18.74 4.65
C LYS A 85 14.09 18.39 3.37
N SER A 86 14.80 17.26 3.39
CA SER A 86 15.41 16.68 2.20
C SER A 86 14.37 16.49 1.10
N HIS A 87 14.58 17.14 -0.05
CA HIS A 87 13.73 17.02 -1.25
C HIS A 87 14.12 15.81 -2.13
N VAL A 88 15.08 15.01 -1.67
CA VAL A 88 15.76 13.95 -2.40
C VAL A 88 14.82 12.80 -2.83
N PRO A 89 13.90 12.30 -1.97
CA PRO A 89 12.94 11.29 -2.40
C PRO A 89 11.92 11.84 -3.40
N LEU A 90 11.73 13.17 -3.42
CA LEU A 90 10.82 13.83 -4.36
C LEU A 90 11.45 13.92 -5.75
N ILE A 91 12.74 14.24 -5.87
CA ILE A 91 13.39 14.50 -7.17
C ILE A 91 13.71 13.21 -7.92
N VAL A 92 14.32 12.22 -7.25
CA VAL A 92 14.47 10.86 -7.83
C VAL A 92 13.09 10.26 -8.09
N GLY A 93 12.15 10.49 -7.17
CA GLY A 93 10.75 10.14 -7.34
C GLY A 93 10.13 10.75 -8.60
N ILE A 94 10.34 12.04 -8.88
CA ILE A 94 9.82 12.78 -10.05
C ILE A 94 10.46 12.30 -11.34
N ILE A 95 11.78 12.09 -11.40
CA ILE A 95 12.43 11.60 -12.62
C ILE A 95 11.93 10.18 -12.93
N LEU A 96 11.83 9.31 -11.92
CA LEU A 96 11.24 7.99 -12.08
C LEU A 96 9.74 8.07 -12.44
N LEU A 97 8.97 9.01 -11.86
CA LEU A 97 7.57 9.26 -12.19
C LEU A 97 7.39 9.80 -13.60
N LEU A 98 8.31 10.59 -14.13
CA LEU A 98 8.24 11.13 -15.49
C LEU A 98 8.65 10.08 -16.53
N LEU A 99 9.59 9.19 -16.20
CA LEU A 99 9.93 8.03 -17.04
C LEU A 99 8.80 6.99 -17.02
N ILE A 100 8.24 6.69 -15.85
CA ILE A 100 7.07 5.80 -15.71
C ILE A 100 5.83 6.45 -16.34
N ALA A 101 5.60 7.76 -16.17
CA ALA A 101 4.49 8.45 -16.82
C ALA A 101 4.71 8.58 -18.34
N GLY A 102 5.93 8.66 -18.84
CA GLY A 102 6.22 8.55 -20.28
C GLY A 102 5.84 7.17 -20.83
N ALA A 103 6.29 6.11 -20.15
CA ALA A 103 5.99 4.73 -20.50
C ALA A 103 4.50 4.38 -20.36
N VAL A 104 3.81 4.92 -19.35
CA VAL A 104 2.39 4.66 -19.07
C VAL A 104 1.48 5.57 -19.89
N ALA A 105 1.70 6.90 -19.93
CA ALA A 105 0.83 7.80 -20.69
C ALA A 105 0.95 7.62 -22.21
N GLY A 106 2.14 7.26 -22.71
CA GLY A 106 2.30 6.84 -24.11
C GLY A 106 1.54 5.56 -24.43
N ALA A 107 1.39 4.66 -23.45
CA ALA A 107 0.81 3.34 -23.65
C ALA A 107 -0.71 3.25 -23.43
N PHE A 108 -1.44 4.28 -22.93
CA PHE A 108 -2.74 4.02 -22.28
C PHE A 108 -3.92 5.01 -22.43
N TYR A 109 -3.96 5.93 -23.40
CA TYR A 109 -5.10 6.88 -23.51
C TYR A 109 -5.61 7.23 -24.95
N PHE A 110 -6.90 7.63 -25.02
CA PHE A 110 -7.60 8.47 -26.03
C PHE A 110 -8.35 7.83 -27.21
N LYS A 111 -9.21 8.63 -27.92
CA LYS A 111 -10.49 8.37 -28.66
C LYS A 111 -10.44 8.00 -30.20
N PRO A 112 -11.57 7.56 -30.83
CA PRO A 112 -11.56 6.73 -32.06
C PRO A 112 -11.56 7.44 -33.41
N PHE A 113 -10.84 6.81 -34.36
CA PHE A 113 -11.04 6.90 -35.81
C PHE A 113 -10.73 5.55 -36.48
N ASP A 114 -11.58 5.13 -37.42
CA ASP A 114 -11.34 3.92 -38.23
C ASP A 114 -10.17 4.11 -39.19
N PHE A 115 -9.15 3.26 -39.11
CA PHE A 115 -8.06 3.19 -40.10
C PHE A 115 -7.82 1.77 -40.60
N ASN A 116 -7.55 1.68 -41.91
CA ASN A 116 -7.35 0.43 -42.63
C ASN A 116 -5.90 0.40 -43.13
N PHE A 117 -5.02 -0.30 -42.41
CA PHE A 117 -3.61 -0.44 -42.79
C PHE A 117 -3.48 -1.15 -44.14
N GLY A 118 -3.05 -0.41 -45.17
CA GLY A 118 -2.70 -0.97 -46.47
C GLY A 118 -1.57 -1.99 -46.31
N THR A 119 -1.79 -3.21 -46.80
CA THR A 119 -1.00 -4.42 -46.48
C THR A 119 0.40 -4.48 -47.12
N SER A 120 1.13 -3.36 -47.19
CA SER A 120 2.38 -3.24 -47.96
C SER A 120 3.53 -2.45 -47.31
N ALA A 121 3.33 -1.78 -46.18
CA ALA A 121 4.41 -1.17 -45.40
C ALA A 121 4.81 -2.11 -44.25
N PRO A 122 6.03 -2.70 -44.24
CA PRO A 122 6.45 -3.60 -43.17
C PRO A 122 6.97 -2.88 -41.91
N TYR A 123 6.88 -1.54 -41.86
CA TYR A 123 7.38 -0.67 -40.79
C TYR A 123 6.39 0.45 -40.55
N MET A 124 6.00 0.68 -39.29
CA MET A 124 5.35 1.91 -38.86
C MET A 124 6.37 3.04 -38.71
N THR A 125 6.05 4.23 -39.21
CA THR A 125 6.70 5.51 -38.88
C THR A 125 6.40 5.95 -37.44
N GLU A 126 7.10 6.95 -36.91
CA GLU A 126 6.83 7.55 -35.59
C GLU A 126 5.36 7.94 -35.43
N ARG A 127 4.80 8.54 -36.49
CA ARG A 127 3.41 8.96 -36.54
C ARG A 127 2.45 7.76 -36.54
N GLU A 128 2.69 6.76 -37.37
CA GLU A 128 1.84 5.56 -37.44
C GLU A 128 1.92 4.75 -36.14
N MET A 129 3.07 4.73 -35.46
CA MET A 129 3.25 4.15 -34.14
C MET A 129 2.40 4.90 -33.10
N MET A 130 2.48 6.23 -33.05
CA MET A 130 1.65 7.04 -32.15
C MET A 130 0.15 6.89 -32.45
N GLU A 131 -0.25 6.90 -33.73
CA GLU A 131 -1.64 6.67 -34.15
C GLU A 131 -2.11 5.24 -33.80
N GLY A 132 -1.24 4.23 -33.94
CA GLY A 132 -1.50 2.84 -33.56
C GLY A 132 -1.63 2.65 -32.05
N MET A 133 -0.77 3.26 -31.24
CA MET A 133 -0.87 3.26 -29.77
C MET A 133 -2.18 3.87 -29.30
N ILE A 134 -2.52 5.07 -29.80
CA ILE A 134 -3.79 5.75 -29.48
C ILE A 134 -4.99 4.88 -29.86
N THR A 135 -4.97 4.25 -31.03
CA THR A 135 -6.11 3.46 -31.54
C THR A 135 -6.28 2.12 -30.79
N ASN A 136 -5.18 1.40 -30.56
CA ASN A 136 -5.20 0.07 -29.96
C ASN A 136 -5.86 0.08 -28.56
N ASN A 137 -5.50 1.07 -27.73
CA ASN A 137 -5.98 1.21 -26.35
C ASN A 137 -7.49 1.31 -26.20
N GLN A 138 -8.17 1.83 -27.21
CA GLN A 138 -9.63 1.98 -27.21
C GLN A 138 -10.35 0.68 -27.51
N THR A 139 -9.71 -0.14 -28.33
CA THR A 139 -10.23 -1.45 -28.72
C THR A 139 -9.90 -2.50 -27.67
N LEU A 140 -8.95 -2.22 -26.75
CA LEU A 140 -8.50 -3.08 -25.67
C LEU A 140 -9.53 -3.17 -24.54
N THR A 141 -10.60 -3.90 -24.79
CA THR A 141 -11.66 -4.18 -23.82
C THR A 141 -11.27 -5.20 -22.76
N ALA A 142 -10.31 -6.07 -23.08
CA ALA A 142 -9.73 -7.05 -22.16
C ALA A 142 -8.26 -7.29 -22.52
N HIS A 143 -7.40 -7.52 -21.53
CA HIS A 143 -6.00 -7.90 -21.77
C HIS A 143 -5.36 -8.59 -20.58
N GLY A 144 -4.39 -9.46 -20.86
CA GLY A 144 -3.41 -9.92 -19.89
C GLY A 144 -2.14 -9.08 -19.95
N PHE A 145 -1.42 -8.99 -18.84
CA PHE A 145 -0.11 -8.35 -18.75
C PHE A 145 0.86 -9.15 -17.89
N ASN A 146 2.16 -9.04 -18.18
CA ASN A 146 3.22 -9.31 -17.22
C ASN A 146 4.12 -8.08 -17.15
N LEU A 147 4.55 -7.74 -15.95
CA LEU A 147 5.30 -6.56 -15.58
C LEU A 147 6.45 -7.00 -14.67
N GLY A 148 7.68 -6.92 -15.16
CA GLY A 148 8.89 -7.03 -14.35
C GLY A 148 9.44 -5.65 -14.04
N LEU A 149 9.84 -5.43 -12.79
CA LEU A 149 10.51 -4.22 -12.34
C LEU A 149 11.69 -4.61 -11.45
N LEU A 150 12.90 -4.37 -11.93
CA LEU A 150 14.16 -4.71 -11.30
C LEU A 150 14.92 -3.43 -10.93
N PHE A 151 15.31 -3.31 -9.67
CA PHE A 151 16.33 -2.38 -9.19
C PHE A 151 17.49 -3.21 -8.64
N ALA A 152 18.69 -3.07 -9.19
CA ALA A 152 19.88 -3.71 -8.63
C ALA A 152 21.03 -2.71 -8.43
N VAL A 153 21.75 -2.90 -7.33
CA VAL A 153 23.07 -2.34 -7.07
C VAL A 153 24.06 -3.48 -7.27
N GLU A 154 24.91 -3.37 -8.27
CA GLU A 154 25.84 -4.43 -8.67
C GLU A 154 27.27 -3.91 -8.62
N LYS A 155 28.24 -4.82 -8.66
CA LYS A 155 29.63 -4.43 -8.89
C LYS A 155 29.78 -3.77 -10.28
N ARG A 156 30.39 -2.60 -10.31
CA ARG A 156 30.66 -1.80 -11.52
C ARG A 156 31.44 -2.59 -12.57
N GLU A 157 30.89 -2.67 -13.78
CA GLU A 157 31.55 -3.19 -14.97
C GLU A 157 32.49 -2.16 -15.60
N GLU A 158 33.49 -2.60 -16.38
CA GLU A 158 34.48 -1.70 -17.00
C GLU A 158 33.86 -0.72 -18.00
N ASN A 159 32.78 -1.12 -18.68
CA ASN A 159 32.15 -0.37 -19.76
C ASN A 159 30.79 0.26 -19.38
N VAL A 160 30.47 0.34 -18.08
CA VAL A 160 29.19 0.94 -17.66
C VAL A 160 29.12 2.41 -18.02
N ARG A 161 27.93 2.87 -18.45
CA ARG A 161 27.69 4.27 -18.77
C ARG A 161 27.82 5.10 -17.48
N LEU A 162 28.60 6.18 -17.48
CA LEU A 162 28.79 7.03 -16.29
C LEU A 162 27.82 8.19 -16.31
N LEU A 163 27.06 8.42 -15.24
CA LEU A 163 26.20 9.60 -15.08
C LEU A 163 27.07 10.87 -15.01
N ASP A 164 26.94 11.76 -15.99
CA ASP A 164 27.55 13.09 -15.92
C ASP A 164 26.72 13.97 -14.98
N LYS A 165 27.23 14.14 -13.75
CA LYS A 165 26.59 15.01 -12.75
C LYS A 165 26.48 16.48 -13.15
N ASN A 166 27.16 16.91 -14.22
CA ASN A 166 27.03 18.26 -14.77
C ASN A 166 25.82 18.40 -15.73
N ALA A 167 25.24 17.29 -16.18
CA ALA A 167 23.96 17.27 -16.88
C ALA A 167 22.74 17.43 -15.93
N LEU A 168 22.95 17.30 -14.62
CA LEU A 168 21.94 17.55 -13.61
C LEU A 168 21.79 19.05 -13.34
N PRO A 169 20.57 19.57 -13.11
CA PRO A 169 20.35 20.94 -12.64
C PRO A 169 21.14 21.22 -11.34
N GLU A 170 21.59 22.45 -11.14
CA GLU A 170 22.48 22.82 -10.04
C GLU A 170 21.92 22.47 -8.65
N GLU A 171 20.62 22.66 -8.46
CA GLU A 171 19.88 22.27 -7.24
C GLU A 171 19.96 20.76 -6.98
N VAL A 172 19.69 19.96 -8.03
CA VAL A 172 19.73 18.49 -7.98
C VAL A 172 21.15 17.99 -7.71
N ARG A 173 22.15 18.62 -8.32
CA ARG A 173 23.58 18.30 -8.14
C ARG A 173 24.05 18.56 -6.70
N GLY A 174 23.60 19.67 -6.09
CA GLY A 174 23.92 20.00 -4.70
C GLY A 174 23.38 18.97 -3.70
N ASP A 175 22.09 18.64 -3.83
CA ASP A 175 21.47 17.55 -3.08
C ASP A 175 22.21 16.23 -3.35
N PHE A 176 22.46 15.88 -4.61
CA PHE A 176 23.11 14.63 -5.01
C PHE A 176 24.50 14.44 -4.35
N ASP A 177 25.39 15.44 -4.43
CA ASP A 177 26.72 15.38 -3.82
C ASP A 177 26.61 15.26 -2.28
N GLN A 178 25.61 15.89 -1.62
CA GLN A 178 25.38 15.72 -0.19
C GLN A 178 24.99 14.27 0.16
N ASN A 179 23.96 13.71 -0.49
CA ASN A 179 23.46 12.36 -0.18
C ASN A 179 24.47 11.28 -0.50
N LEU A 180 25.20 11.41 -1.62
CA LEU A 180 26.27 10.48 -1.96
C LEU A 180 27.35 10.48 -0.87
N SER A 181 27.69 11.65 -0.32
CA SER A 181 28.62 11.75 0.81
C SER A 181 28.09 11.09 2.08
N GLU A 182 26.78 11.14 2.35
CA GLU A 182 26.17 10.50 3.53
C GLU A 182 26.15 8.97 3.36
N ILE A 183 25.75 8.46 2.20
CA ILE A 183 25.78 7.02 1.88
C ILE A 183 27.20 6.45 2.02
N ILE A 184 28.22 7.17 1.55
CA ILE A 184 29.63 6.78 1.72
C ILE A 184 30.04 6.78 3.21
N LYS A 185 29.56 7.74 4.02
CA LYS A 185 29.87 7.82 5.47
C LYS A 185 29.24 6.70 6.30
N PHE A 186 28.04 6.21 5.94
CA PHE A 186 27.31 5.20 6.71
C PHE A 186 27.80 3.74 6.50
N GLY A 187 29.01 3.55 5.96
CA GLY A 187 29.60 2.22 5.71
C GLY A 187 29.42 1.71 4.29
N GLY A 188 28.86 2.54 3.40
CA GLY A 188 28.67 2.25 1.98
C GLY A 188 27.38 1.51 1.66
N MET A 189 27.03 1.51 0.37
CA MET A 189 25.99 0.60 -0.15
C MET A 189 26.45 -0.86 0.00
N PRO A 190 25.52 -1.82 0.14
CA PRO A 190 25.85 -3.24 0.01
C PRO A 190 26.60 -3.48 -1.32
N ALA A 191 27.55 -4.42 -1.30
CA ALA A 191 28.35 -4.74 -2.48
C ALA A 191 27.48 -5.22 -3.66
N GLU A 192 26.43 -5.97 -3.33
CA GLU A 192 25.37 -6.40 -4.23
C GLU A 192 24.03 -6.30 -3.49
N ALA A 193 23.02 -5.69 -4.13
CA ALA A 193 21.63 -5.72 -3.67
C ALA A 193 20.69 -5.74 -4.88
N GLU A 194 19.55 -6.39 -4.74
CA GLU A 194 18.57 -6.60 -5.78
C GLU A 194 17.17 -6.46 -5.18
N MET A 195 16.27 -5.78 -5.88
CA MET A 195 14.86 -5.71 -5.56
C MET A 195 14.08 -5.90 -6.86
N LYS A 196 13.33 -6.99 -6.94
CA LYS A 196 12.56 -7.38 -8.11
C LYS A 196 11.08 -7.50 -7.73
N ILE A 197 10.25 -6.71 -8.41
CA ILE A 197 8.79 -6.79 -8.35
C ILE A 197 8.33 -7.38 -9.68
N ASP A 198 7.71 -8.56 -9.65
CA ASP A 198 7.01 -9.12 -10.80
C ASP A 198 5.51 -9.03 -10.52
N ALA A 199 4.74 -8.37 -11.38
CA ALA A 199 3.29 -8.41 -11.36
C ALA A 199 2.80 -9.03 -12.67
N SER A 200 1.80 -9.91 -12.60
CA SER A 200 1.14 -10.46 -13.78
C SER A 200 -0.35 -10.47 -13.53
N GLY A 201 -1.16 -10.29 -14.56
CA GLY A 201 -2.60 -10.26 -14.37
C GLY A 201 -3.43 -10.21 -15.63
N LEU A 202 -4.73 -10.22 -15.39
CA LEU A 202 -5.82 -10.16 -16.36
C LEU A 202 -6.73 -8.99 -15.97
N VAL A 203 -7.08 -8.15 -16.94
CA VAL A 203 -8.00 -7.01 -16.79
C VAL A 203 -9.13 -7.19 -17.79
N ASP A 204 -10.38 -7.21 -17.32
CA ASP A 204 -11.57 -7.17 -18.17
C ASP A 204 -12.38 -5.90 -17.91
N GLY A 205 -12.33 -4.99 -18.88
CA GLY A 205 -13.06 -3.73 -18.88
C GLY A 205 -14.37 -3.76 -19.67
N ARG A 206 -14.79 -4.93 -20.22
CA ARG A 206 -16.01 -5.04 -21.03
C ARG A 206 -17.27 -4.67 -20.23
N ASN A 207 -17.25 -4.92 -18.92
CA ASN A 207 -18.27 -4.46 -17.98
C ASN A 207 -17.80 -3.18 -17.28
N THR A 208 -18.00 -2.01 -17.90
CA THR A 208 -17.52 -0.72 -17.35
C THR A 208 -18.10 -0.36 -16.00
N GLY A 209 -19.24 -0.96 -15.59
CA GLY A 209 -19.82 -0.76 -14.26
C GLY A 209 -19.20 -1.65 -13.17
N GLN A 210 -18.57 -2.77 -13.54
CA GLN A 210 -17.93 -3.74 -12.66
C GLN A 210 -16.74 -4.36 -13.41
N PRO A 211 -15.60 -3.65 -13.54
CA PRO A 211 -14.42 -4.21 -14.18
C PRO A 211 -13.90 -5.38 -13.36
N GLU A 212 -13.52 -6.46 -14.04
CA GLU A 212 -12.95 -7.64 -13.40
C GLU A 212 -11.42 -7.61 -13.49
N LEU A 213 -10.75 -8.12 -12.45
CA LEU A 213 -9.31 -8.00 -12.30
C LEU A 213 -8.76 -9.22 -11.59
N ASP A 214 -7.69 -9.81 -12.09
CA ASP A 214 -6.92 -10.84 -11.39
C ASP A 214 -5.43 -10.49 -11.51
N ILE A 215 -4.76 -10.17 -10.40
CA ILE A 215 -3.34 -9.78 -10.37
C ILE A 215 -2.60 -10.64 -9.36
N SER A 216 -1.54 -11.31 -9.78
CA SER A 216 -0.53 -11.89 -8.89
C SER A 216 0.71 -10.98 -8.84
N VAL A 217 1.19 -10.67 -7.64
CA VAL A 217 2.38 -9.85 -7.39
C VAL A 217 3.39 -10.65 -6.56
N ASN A 218 4.60 -10.80 -7.09
CA ASN A 218 5.77 -11.27 -6.39
C ASN A 218 6.70 -10.08 -6.10
N VAL A 219 7.19 -9.98 -4.85
CA VAL A 219 8.21 -9.02 -4.45
C VAL A 219 9.35 -9.79 -3.79
N SER A 220 10.51 -9.76 -4.43
CA SER A 220 11.75 -10.29 -3.86
C SER A 220 12.77 -9.17 -3.66
N ALA A 221 13.48 -9.22 -2.54
CA ALA A 221 14.56 -8.32 -2.20
C ALA A 221 15.72 -9.12 -1.57
N LYS A 222 16.91 -8.92 -2.10
CA LYS A 222 18.17 -9.55 -1.68
C LYS A 222 19.17 -8.44 -1.38
N ALA A 223 19.71 -8.41 -0.16
CA ALA A 223 20.81 -7.54 0.21
C ALA A 223 21.58 -8.24 1.33
N GLU A 224 22.70 -8.89 1.01
CA GLU A 224 23.31 -9.88 1.92
C GLU A 224 23.63 -9.28 3.31
N PRO A 225 23.31 -9.99 4.42
CA PRO A 225 22.78 -11.36 4.51
C PRO A 225 21.24 -11.48 4.42
N PHE A 226 20.52 -10.40 4.12
CA PHE A 226 19.06 -10.35 4.14
C PHE A 226 18.43 -10.81 2.81
N PHE A 227 17.41 -11.65 2.91
CA PHE A 227 16.59 -12.11 1.80
C PHE A 227 15.13 -12.03 2.24
N ILE A 228 14.30 -11.34 1.45
CA ILE A 228 12.86 -11.22 1.64
C ILE A 228 12.22 -11.65 0.33
N ASN A 229 11.31 -12.63 0.37
CA ASN A 229 10.53 -13.04 -0.79
C ASN A 229 9.09 -13.22 -0.32
N THR A 230 8.23 -12.31 -0.77
CA THR A 230 6.80 -12.30 -0.46
C THR A 230 6.03 -12.31 -1.76
N SER A 231 4.93 -13.05 -1.79
CA SER A 231 4.03 -13.06 -2.94
C SER A 231 2.59 -13.08 -2.48
N GLY A 232 1.73 -12.42 -3.22
CA GLY A 232 0.30 -12.40 -2.98
C GLY A 232 -0.47 -12.07 -4.25
N SER A 233 -1.74 -12.41 -4.23
CA SER A 233 -2.66 -12.21 -5.35
C SER A 233 -3.85 -11.36 -4.91
N LEU A 234 -4.36 -10.53 -5.82
CA LEU A 234 -5.52 -9.67 -5.65
C LEU A 234 -6.50 -9.98 -6.77
N ARG A 235 -7.78 -10.14 -6.45
CA ARG A 235 -8.84 -10.37 -7.44
C ARG A 235 -10.02 -9.47 -7.17
N LEU A 236 -10.51 -8.78 -8.20
CA LEU A 236 -11.79 -8.09 -8.20
C LEU A 236 -12.76 -8.91 -9.06
N ALA A 237 -13.74 -9.54 -8.41
CA ALA A 237 -14.77 -10.34 -9.06
C ALA A 237 -16.10 -10.11 -8.33
N ASP A 238 -17.22 -10.12 -9.06
CA ASP A 238 -18.56 -9.88 -8.50
C ASP A 238 -18.69 -8.59 -7.64
N GLY A 239 -17.84 -7.59 -7.92
CA GLY A 239 -17.77 -6.33 -7.16
C GLY A 239 -17.09 -6.42 -5.78
N LYS A 240 -16.43 -7.54 -5.44
CA LYS A 240 -15.69 -7.73 -4.19
C LYS A 240 -14.19 -7.83 -4.44
N LEU A 241 -13.39 -7.26 -3.53
CA LEU A 241 -11.93 -7.39 -3.57
C LEU A 241 -11.49 -8.55 -2.68
N TYR A 242 -10.89 -9.57 -3.29
CA TYR A 242 -10.25 -10.70 -2.63
C TYR A 242 -8.73 -10.49 -2.61
N GLY A 243 -8.09 -10.88 -1.51
CA GLY A 243 -6.64 -10.88 -1.35
C GLY A 243 -6.14 -12.22 -0.82
N LYS A 244 -5.01 -12.68 -1.35
CA LYS A 244 -4.37 -13.95 -0.96
C LYS A 244 -2.90 -13.69 -0.69
N ILE A 245 -2.37 -14.21 0.42
CA ILE A 245 -0.92 -14.22 0.65
C ILE A 245 -0.40 -15.60 0.27
N ASP A 246 0.26 -15.69 -0.89
CA ASP A 246 0.80 -16.93 -1.42
C ASP A 246 2.08 -17.36 -0.67
N ARG A 247 2.88 -16.40 -0.17
CA ARG A 247 4.09 -16.70 0.60
C ARG A 247 4.45 -15.61 1.60
N ILE A 248 4.59 -16.00 2.87
CA ILE A 248 5.25 -15.19 3.91
C ILE A 248 6.74 -15.60 3.97
N PRO A 249 7.69 -14.67 4.05
CA PRO A 249 9.09 -15.02 4.28
C PRO A 249 9.29 -15.59 5.70
N ALA A 250 10.12 -16.63 5.86
CA ALA A 250 10.26 -17.35 7.14
C ALA A 250 10.64 -16.47 8.35
N ASN A 251 11.40 -15.40 8.14
CA ASN A 251 11.75 -14.43 9.20
C ASN A 251 10.58 -13.51 9.61
N PHE A 252 9.47 -13.53 8.88
CA PHE A 252 8.23 -12.82 9.20
C PHE A 252 7.12 -13.74 9.76
N GLU A 253 7.25 -15.06 9.69
CA GLU A 253 6.29 -16.01 10.25
C GLU A 253 6.01 -15.75 11.75
N MET A 254 7.02 -15.34 12.53
CA MET A 254 6.85 -15.00 13.94
C MET A 254 6.01 -13.73 14.21
N TYR A 255 5.78 -12.88 13.20
CA TYR A 255 5.00 -11.63 13.31
C TYR A 255 3.65 -11.70 12.58
N MET A 256 3.58 -12.54 11.55
CA MET A 256 2.40 -12.72 10.69
C MET A 256 1.69 -14.07 10.94
N GLY A 257 2.15 -14.82 11.95
CA GLY A 257 1.65 -16.15 12.27
C GLY A 257 0.14 -16.15 12.52
N GLY A 258 -0.58 -16.99 11.78
CA GLY A 258 -2.04 -17.11 11.85
C GLY A 258 -2.81 -16.16 10.93
N ILE A 259 -2.16 -15.33 10.11
CA ILE A 259 -2.80 -14.86 8.87
C ILE A 259 -2.80 -16.04 7.90
N PRO A 260 -3.97 -16.44 7.33
CA PRO A 260 -4.04 -17.63 6.50
C PRO A 260 -3.29 -17.41 5.18
N THR A 261 -2.20 -18.16 5.00
CA THR A 261 -1.51 -18.27 3.72
C THR A 261 -2.27 -19.20 2.77
N GLU A 262 -2.02 -19.05 1.47
CA GLU A 262 -2.59 -19.87 0.41
C GLU A 262 -4.15 -19.86 0.31
N THR A 263 -4.83 -19.07 1.13
CA THR A 263 -6.30 -18.91 1.18
C THR A 263 -6.69 -17.50 0.74
N TRP A 264 -7.81 -17.33 0.04
CA TRP A 264 -8.33 -16.00 -0.30
C TRP A 264 -9.08 -15.40 0.88
N ILE A 265 -8.99 -14.10 1.08
CA ILE A 265 -9.65 -13.35 2.16
C ILE A 265 -10.42 -12.20 1.49
N ILE A 266 -11.66 -11.94 1.93
CA ILE A 266 -12.38 -10.74 1.50
C ILE A 266 -11.71 -9.53 2.17
N LEU A 267 -11.20 -8.62 1.35
CA LEU A 267 -10.58 -7.36 1.79
C LEU A 267 -11.62 -6.25 1.94
N GLU A 268 -12.64 -6.24 1.08
CA GLU A 268 -13.74 -5.27 1.10
C GLU A 268 -15.01 -5.88 0.48
N ASP A 269 -16.16 -5.63 1.10
CA ASP A 269 -17.48 -6.09 0.64
C ASP A 269 -18.38 -4.88 0.33
N GLY A 270 -18.29 -4.37 -0.90
CA GLY A 270 -19.13 -3.28 -1.37
C GLY A 270 -18.60 -2.54 -2.61
N ALA A 271 -19.51 -2.03 -3.43
CA ALA A 271 -19.22 -1.25 -4.65
C ALA A 271 -18.70 0.18 -4.36
N GLY A 272 -18.06 0.40 -3.21
CA GLY A 272 -17.87 1.72 -2.59
C GLY A 272 -16.55 1.87 -1.85
N PHE A 273 -15.44 1.44 -2.46
CA PHE A 273 -14.07 1.67 -1.97
C PHE A 273 -13.88 3.10 -1.42
N ASP A 274 -13.78 3.25 -0.10
CA ASP A 274 -13.41 4.52 0.53
C ASP A 274 -12.62 4.22 1.82
N LEU A 275 -11.29 4.11 1.68
CA LEU A 275 -10.40 3.53 2.71
C LEU A 275 -9.64 4.59 3.53
N PRO A 276 -10.00 4.84 4.81
CA PRO A 276 -9.27 5.74 5.70
C PRO A 276 -8.13 5.02 6.46
N ILE A 277 -7.20 4.35 5.75
CA ILE A 277 -6.07 3.66 6.39
C ILE A 277 -5.05 4.69 6.95
N LYS A 278 -5.24 5.10 8.21
CA LYS A 278 -4.22 5.78 9.00
C LYS A 278 -3.21 4.74 9.55
N PRO A 279 -1.90 4.89 9.29
CA PRO A 279 -0.91 3.95 9.78
C PRO A 279 -0.55 4.21 11.26
N THR A 280 -1.15 3.45 12.18
CA THR A 280 -0.61 3.27 13.53
C THR A 280 0.07 1.91 13.63
N VAL A 281 1.40 1.90 13.50
CA VAL A 281 2.23 0.70 13.73
C VAL A 281 2.20 0.35 15.22
N PRO A 282 1.88 -0.90 15.62
CA PRO A 282 1.89 -1.30 17.02
C PRO A 282 3.31 -1.25 17.60
N ILE A 283 3.41 -0.69 18.82
CA ILE A 283 4.66 -0.19 19.43
C ILE A 283 5.72 -1.29 19.68
N LYS A 284 5.35 -2.58 19.67
CA LYS A 284 6.22 -3.71 20.04
C LYS A 284 7.19 -4.18 18.95
N ALA A 285 6.94 -3.92 17.66
CA ALA A 285 7.87 -4.27 16.58
C ALA A 285 9.25 -3.59 16.73
N LYS A 286 9.30 -2.41 17.36
CA LYS A 286 10.54 -1.67 17.65
C LYS A 286 11.54 -2.42 18.51
N GLN A 287 11.12 -3.37 19.34
CA GLN A 287 12.02 -3.98 20.34
C GLN A 287 12.93 -5.07 19.76
N VAL A 288 12.47 -5.83 18.76
CA VAL A 288 13.31 -6.86 18.08
C VAL A 288 14.22 -6.24 17.02
N LEU A 289 13.85 -5.08 16.48
CA LEU A 289 14.58 -4.39 15.41
C LEU A 289 15.77 -3.53 15.88
N ASN A 290 16.03 -3.45 17.19
CA ASN A 290 17.14 -2.69 17.79
C ASN A 290 18.56 -3.26 17.51
N VAL A 291 18.68 -4.29 16.66
CA VAL A 291 19.97 -4.87 16.23
C VAL A 291 20.49 -4.20 14.95
N LEU A 292 19.65 -3.42 14.25
CA LEU A 292 20.01 -2.69 13.03
C LEU A 292 20.25 -1.19 13.30
N PRO A 293 21.14 -0.52 12.53
CA PRO A 293 21.31 0.93 12.62
C PRO A 293 19.98 1.68 12.44
N PRO A 294 19.69 2.74 13.22
CA PRO A 294 18.43 3.49 13.13
C PRO A 294 18.10 4.02 11.72
N GLU A 295 19.10 4.26 10.88
CA GLU A 295 18.98 4.74 9.51
C GLU A 295 18.50 3.60 8.58
N VAL A 296 19.14 2.43 8.67
CA VAL A 296 18.70 1.20 7.99
C VAL A 296 17.33 0.77 8.51
N LEU A 297 17.06 0.95 9.81
CA LEU A 297 15.77 0.67 10.39
C LEU A 297 14.69 1.65 9.92
N ASN A 298 14.99 2.94 9.77
CA ASN A 298 14.04 3.90 9.19
C ASN A 298 13.83 3.63 7.70
N LEU A 299 14.87 3.21 6.96
CA LEU A 299 14.71 2.77 5.57
C LEU A 299 13.81 1.52 5.51
N LEU A 300 14.08 0.49 6.31
CA LEU A 300 13.30 -0.75 6.30
C LEU A 300 11.91 -0.61 6.93
N THR A 301 11.68 0.18 7.98
CA THR A 301 10.32 0.31 8.56
C THR A 301 9.46 1.32 7.82
N ASN A 302 10.03 2.36 7.20
CA ASN A 302 9.26 3.22 6.31
C ASN A 302 9.08 2.57 4.92
N GLU A 303 10.10 1.89 4.37
CA GLU A 303 10.00 1.28 3.03
C GLU A 303 9.57 -0.19 2.98
N ILE A 304 9.68 -1.01 4.04
CA ILE A 304 8.91 -2.29 4.16
C ILE A 304 7.52 -2.01 4.75
N GLY A 305 7.41 -1.07 5.69
CA GLY A 305 6.10 -0.54 6.11
C GLY A 305 5.34 0.03 4.92
N ARG A 306 6.01 0.69 3.97
CA ARG A 306 5.50 0.87 2.60
C ARG A 306 5.41 -0.49 1.90
N LEU A 307 6.46 -1.15 1.39
CA LEU A 307 6.43 -2.38 0.55
C LEU A 307 5.57 -3.57 1.00
N VAL A 308 5.02 -3.61 2.21
CA VAL A 308 3.94 -4.55 2.61
C VAL A 308 2.58 -3.86 2.61
N THR A 309 2.47 -2.64 3.13
CA THR A 309 1.26 -1.82 2.91
C THR A 309 1.24 -1.11 1.56
N SER A 310 2.10 -1.45 0.58
CA SER A 310 2.28 -0.76 -0.71
C SER A 310 1.88 -1.65 -1.87
N PRO A 311 1.96 -2.97 -1.86
CA PRO A 311 1.04 -3.78 -2.66
C PRO A 311 -0.42 -3.38 -2.33
N VAL A 312 -0.71 -3.11 -1.05
CA VAL A 312 -2.03 -2.65 -0.57
C VAL A 312 -2.29 -1.15 -0.80
N LYS A 313 -1.33 -0.23 -0.65
CA LYS A 313 -1.49 1.23 -0.92
C LYS A 313 -1.13 1.64 -2.33
N LEU A 314 -0.47 0.80 -3.11
CA LEU A 314 -0.65 0.76 -4.56
C LEU A 314 -2.10 0.33 -4.72
N ALA A 315 -2.57 -0.92 -4.54
CA ALA A 315 -4.00 -1.27 -4.73
C ALA A 315 -5.05 -0.21 -4.26
N THR A 316 -4.85 0.45 -3.11
CA THR A 316 -5.68 1.54 -2.60
C THR A 316 -5.41 2.94 -3.20
N ARG A 317 -4.16 3.44 -3.33
CA ARG A 317 -3.91 4.74 -4.05
C ARG A 317 -3.95 4.57 -5.56
N SER A 318 -3.75 3.34 -6.01
CA SER A 318 -4.08 2.77 -7.29
C SER A 318 -5.55 2.32 -7.34
N LYS A 319 -6.40 2.73 -6.40
CA LYS A 319 -7.73 3.14 -6.82
C LYS A 319 -7.61 4.47 -7.56
N ASN A 320 -7.12 5.52 -6.92
CA ASN A 320 -6.97 6.82 -7.61
C ASN A 320 -5.99 6.79 -8.82
N PHE A 321 -5.03 5.86 -8.83
CA PHE A 321 -4.09 5.64 -9.94
C PHE A 321 -4.45 4.44 -10.84
N LEU A 322 -4.72 3.21 -10.37
CA LEU A 322 -5.14 2.07 -11.23
C LEU A 322 -6.66 1.87 -11.33
N SER A 323 -7.55 2.52 -10.58
CA SER A 323 -8.97 2.66 -10.99
C SER A 323 -9.20 3.99 -11.68
N GLY A 324 -8.39 5.02 -11.41
CA GLY A 324 -8.22 6.17 -12.30
C GLY A 324 -7.79 5.69 -13.68
N GLN A 325 -6.67 4.96 -13.77
CA GLN A 325 -6.22 4.33 -15.01
C GLN A 325 -7.20 3.22 -15.43
N VAL A 326 -7.58 2.17 -14.68
CA VAL A 326 -8.47 1.09 -15.24
C VAL A 326 -9.85 1.58 -15.69
N ALA A 327 -10.43 2.61 -15.05
CA ALA A 327 -11.62 3.27 -15.61
C ALA A 327 -11.30 4.13 -16.85
N GLN A 328 -10.16 4.83 -16.90
CA GLN A 328 -9.72 5.57 -18.10
C GLN A 328 -9.22 4.66 -19.26
N LEU A 329 -8.75 3.44 -18.94
CA LEU A 329 -8.15 2.42 -19.81
C LEU A 329 -9.19 1.64 -20.60
N SER A 330 -10.37 1.45 -20.01
CA SER A 330 -11.49 0.70 -20.61
C SER A 330 -12.68 1.59 -20.98
N ALA A 331 -12.75 2.81 -20.43
CA ALA A 331 -13.86 3.70 -20.66
C ALA A 331 -13.43 5.14 -20.92
N VAL A 332 -13.24 5.44 -22.21
CA VAL A 332 -13.59 6.76 -22.79
C VAL A 332 -14.94 7.29 -22.27
N PRO A 333 -16.00 6.47 -22.07
CA PRO A 333 -17.22 6.89 -21.36
C PRO A 333 -17.15 7.07 -19.82
N LEU A 334 -15.99 6.87 -19.17
CA LEU A 334 -15.76 7.15 -17.74
C LEU A 334 -14.61 8.15 -17.48
N LEU A 335 -14.24 8.95 -18.49
CA LEU A 335 -13.91 10.34 -18.17
C LEU A 335 -15.06 10.88 -17.31
N ASP A 336 -14.75 11.46 -16.15
CA ASP A 336 -15.79 11.93 -15.22
C ASP A 336 -16.82 12.75 -16.00
N THR A 337 -18.11 12.52 -15.77
CA THR A 337 -19.19 13.24 -16.47
C THR A 337 -19.17 14.76 -16.22
N ASN A 338 -18.26 15.19 -15.35
CA ASN A 338 -17.95 16.56 -15.00
C ASN A 338 -16.74 17.17 -15.76
N MET A 339 -16.05 16.43 -16.65
CA MET A 339 -15.04 17.05 -17.52
C MET A 339 -15.70 18.15 -18.35
N SER A 340 -15.11 19.34 -18.34
CA SER A 340 -15.65 20.46 -19.11
C SER A 340 -15.46 20.23 -20.61
N GLU A 341 -16.29 20.89 -21.43
CA GLU A 341 -16.14 20.89 -22.89
C GLU A 341 -14.75 21.42 -23.30
N GLU A 342 -14.20 22.37 -22.54
CA GLU A 342 -12.85 22.91 -22.68
C GLU A 342 -11.75 21.87 -22.41
N GLU A 343 -11.89 21.07 -21.34
CA GLU A 343 -10.92 20.02 -21.02
C GLU A 343 -10.92 18.91 -22.08
N VAL A 344 -12.09 18.53 -22.60
CA VAL A 344 -12.20 17.55 -23.71
C VAL A 344 -11.58 18.10 -24.99
N LEU A 345 -11.82 19.37 -25.32
CA LEU A 345 -11.25 20.02 -26.50
C LEU A 345 -9.73 20.17 -26.40
N LEU A 346 -9.20 20.54 -25.23
CA LEU A 346 -7.77 20.62 -24.97
C LEU A 346 -7.10 19.25 -25.09
N LEU A 347 -7.78 18.20 -24.65
CA LEU A 347 -7.33 16.81 -24.79
C LEU A 347 -7.25 16.38 -26.26
N GLU A 348 -8.31 16.61 -27.03
CA GLU A 348 -8.35 16.33 -28.47
C GLU A 348 -7.26 17.12 -29.21
N ARG A 349 -7.05 18.40 -28.85
CA ARG A 349 -5.99 19.24 -29.43
C ARG A 349 -4.58 18.77 -29.05
N SER A 350 -4.36 18.30 -27.82
CA SER A 350 -3.08 17.74 -27.39
C SER A 350 -2.64 16.54 -28.25
N LEU A 351 -3.60 15.73 -28.72
CA LEU A 351 -3.33 14.57 -29.56
C LEU A 351 -2.96 14.95 -30.99
N GLU A 352 -3.58 15.98 -31.54
CA GLU A 352 -3.16 16.55 -32.82
C GLU A 352 -1.73 17.11 -32.73
N LEU A 353 -1.41 17.81 -31.64
CA LEU A 353 -0.06 18.34 -31.41
C LEU A 353 0.99 17.22 -31.22
N LEU A 354 0.67 16.09 -30.58
CA LEU A 354 1.58 14.95 -30.49
C LEU A 354 1.82 14.28 -31.86
N LYS A 355 0.88 14.36 -32.80
CA LYS A 355 1.07 13.88 -34.18
C LYS A 355 1.86 14.85 -35.05
N GLU A 356 1.78 16.15 -34.77
CA GLU A 356 2.54 17.21 -35.46
C GLU A 356 3.98 17.33 -34.92
N TYR A 357 4.16 17.15 -33.61
CA TYR A 357 5.42 17.26 -32.87
C TYR A 357 5.65 16.00 -32.01
N PRO A 358 6.03 14.86 -32.63
CA PRO A 358 6.23 13.61 -31.91
C PRO A 358 7.40 13.76 -30.92
N VAL A 359 7.08 13.72 -29.63
CA VAL A 359 8.05 13.86 -28.53
C VAL A 359 8.93 12.62 -28.34
N ILE A 360 8.65 11.56 -29.10
CA ILE A 360 9.43 10.33 -29.18
C ILE A 360 9.88 10.17 -30.65
N LYS A 361 11.17 9.92 -30.88
CA LYS A 361 11.73 9.59 -32.19
C LYS A 361 12.20 8.13 -32.22
N ILE A 362 12.08 7.46 -33.36
CA ILE A 362 12.56 6.08 -33.52
C ILE A 362 14.06 6.11 -33.81
N VAL A 363 14.82 5.28 -33.11
CA VAL A 363 16.27 5.13 -33.25
C VAL A 363 16.55 3.96 -34.19
N GLY A 364 16.86 4.27 -35.45
CA GLY A 364 17.26 3.27 -36.46
C GLY A 364 16.09 2.53 -37.12
N GLU A 365 16.38 1.38 -37.73
CA GLU A 365 15.35 0.48 -38.29
C GLU A 365 14.88 -0.51 -37.20
N PRO A 366 13.57 -0.79 -37.08
CA PRO A 366 13.07 -1.66 -36.03
C PRO A 366 13.47 -3.13 -36.21
N GLU A 367 13.84 -3.79 -35.10
CA GLU A 367 14.22 -5.20 -35.08
C GLU A 367 12.99 -6.10 -35.30
N ARG A 368 12.93 -6.79 -36.44
CA ARG A 368 11.86 -7.74 -36.75
C ARG A 368 12.17 -9.13 -36.19
N ILE A 369 11.42 -9.54 -35.17
CA ILE A 369 11.57 -10.83 -34.50
C ILE A 369 10.38 -11.74 -34.83
N LYS A 370 10.65 -13.03 -35.01
CA LYS A 370 9.62 -14.06 -35.13
C LYS A 370 9.65 -14.94 -33.87
N ASN A 371 8.56 -14.95 -33.11
CA ASN A 371 8.35 -15.78 -31.92
C ASN A 371 7.20 -16.78 -32.16
N GLU A 372 6.72 -17.43 -31.09
CA GLU A 372 5.59 -18.37 -31.16
C GLU A 372 4.26 -17.65 -31.43
N ASP A 373 4.09 -16.42 -30.90
CA ASP A 373 2.91 -15.58 -31.10
C ASP A 373 2.83 -14.91 -32.49
N GLY A 374 3.88 -15.05 -33.32
CA GLY A 374 3.91 -14.55 -34.68
C GLY A 374 5.14 -13.70 -35.00
N VAL A 375 4.91 -12.49 -35.52
CA VAL A 375 5.94 -11.53 -35.89
C VAL A 375 5.74 -10.26 -35.10
N VAL A 376 6.80 -9.82 -34.42
CA VAL A 376 6.85 -8.57 -33.67
C VAL A 376 7.99 -7.69 -34.18
N TYR A 377 7.87 -6.40 -33.93
CA TYR A 377 8.81 -5.35 -34.31
C TYR A 377 9.19 -4.58 -33.06
N LYS A 378 10.48 -4.55 -32.72
CA LYS A 378 11.00 -3.71 -31.64
C LYS A 378 11.49 -2.38 -32.20
N TYR A 379 11.05 -1.30 -31.58
CA TYR A 379 11.43 0.07 -31.86
C TYR A 379 12.25 0.57 -30.68
N GLU A 380 13.52 0.89 -30.91
CA GLU A 380 14.31 1.66 -29.95
C GLU A 380 13.89 3.13 -30.05
N LEU A 381 13.73 3.78 -28.90
CA LEU A 381 13.06 5.06 -28.77
C LEU A 381 13.91 6.04 -27.94
N ASP A 382 14.03 7.25 -28.45
CA ASP A 382 14.63 8.39 -27.76
C ASP A 382 13.54 9.45 -27.52
N ILE A 383 13.72 10.28 -26.49
CA ILE A 383 12.95 11.52 -26.32
C ILE A 383 13.50 12.58 -27.29
N ASP A 384 12.64 13.14 -28.15
CA ASP A 384 12.98 14.30 -28.97
C ASP A 384 12.72 15.59 -28.19
N PHE A 385 13.81 16.18 -27.68
CA PHE A 385 13.75 17.41 -26.89
C PHE A 385 13.16 18.60 -27.66
N ASP A 386 13.51 18.76 -28.93
CA ASP A 386 13.13 19.95 -29.71
C ASP A 386 11.63 19.87 -30.08
N ASN A 387 11.11 18.66 -30.32
CA ASN A 387 9.67 18.41 -30.44
C ASN A 387 8.95 18.54 -29.09
N LEU A 388 9.48 18.01 -27.99
CA LEU A 388 8.89 18.18 -26.65
C LEU A 388 8.75 19.66 -26.26
N GLN A 389 9.78 20.47 -26.52
CA GLN A 389 9.72 21.90 -26.28
C GLN A 389 8.62 22.58 -27.14
N THR A 390 8.52 22.20 -28.40
CA THR A 390 7.52 22.76 -29.32
C THR A 390 6.10 22.32 -28.96
N TYR A 391 5.90 21.04 -28.62
CA TYR A 391 4.65 20.48 -28.13
C TYR A 391 4.14 21.22 -26.89
N LEU A 392 4.96 21.38 -25.85
CA LEU A 392 4.55 22.04 -24.60
C LEU A 392 4.17 23.50 -24.81
N LEU A 393 4.94 24.24 -25.62
CA LEU A 393 4.62 25.63 -25.96
C LEU A 393 3.30 25.75 -26.75
N LYS A 394 3.06 24.83 -27.69
CA LYS A 394 1.81 24.78 -28.43
C LYS A 394 0.63 24.45 -27.52
N LEU A 395 0.76 23.42 -26.68
CA LEU A 395 -0.28 22.99 -25.75
C LEU A 395 -0.70 24.12 -24.80
N ILE A 396 0.27 24.89 -24.28
CA ILE A 396 0.01 26.08 -23.47
C ILE A 396 -0.78 27.12 -24.29
N SER A 397 -0.33 27.47 -25.49
CA SER A 397 -1.02 28.48 -26.32
C SER A 397 -2.43 28.07 -26.76
N GLU A 398 -2.68 26.77 -26.97
CA GLU A 398 -4.02 26.25 -27.29
C GLU A 398 -4.90 26.21 -26.03
N GLY A 399 -4.33 25.89 -24.86
CA GLY A 399 -5.00 25.98 -23.56
C GLY A 399 -5.51 27.39 -23.28
N GLU A 400 -4.64 28.41 -23.40
CA GLU A 400 -5.03 29.82 -23.24
C GLU A 400 -6.11 30.26 -24.25
N ALA A 401 -6.08 29.70 -25.47
CA ALA A 401 -7.07 29.99 -26.50
C ALA A 401 -8.44 29.32 -26.25
N ILE A 402 -8.44 28.15 -25.60
CA ILE A 402 -9.64 27.37 -25.27
C ILE A 402 -10.33 27.92 -24.00
N THR A 403 -9.58 28.13 -22.92
CA THR A 403 -10.14 28.60 -21.62
C THR A 403 -10.29 30.12 -21.55
N GLY A 404 -9.54 30.86 -22.37
CA GLY A 404 -9.42 32.32 -22.26
C GLY A 404 -8.61 32.81 -21.06
N GLU A 405 -8.05 31.90 -20.25
CA GLU A 405 -7.17 32.23 -19.13
C GLU A 405 -5.72 32.32 -19.58
N THR A 406 -5.11 33.49 -19.42
CA THR A 406 -3.67 33.67 -19.70
C THR A 406 -2.82 33.14 -18.54
N ILE A 407 -1.89 32.23 -18.85
CA ILE A 407 -0.93 31.72 -17.88
C ILE A 407 0.15 32.80 -17.67
N PRO A 408 0.46 33.21 -16.42
CA PRO A 408 1.39 34.31 -16.14
C PRO A 408 2.87 33.89 -16.27
N VAL A 409 3.22 33.18 -17.36
CA VAL A 409 4.56 32.71 -17.69
C VAL A 409 4.83 33.00 -19.16
N THR A 410 5.88 33.74 -19.47
CA THR A 410 6.21 34.10 -20.85
C THR A 410 6.76 32.91 -21.64
N GLU A 411 6.61 32.93 -22.97
CA GLU A 411 7.27 31.96 -23.86
C GLU A 411 8.78 31.85 -23.58
N THR A 412 9.44 32.97 -23.27
CA THR A 412 10.86 33.02 -22.91
C THR A 412 11.16 32.24 -21.63
N GLU A 413 10.34 32.38 -20.58
CA GLU A 413 10.48 31.64 -19.33
C GLU A 413 10.21 30.14 -19.53
N ILE A 414 9.16 29.78 -20.27
CA ILE A 414 8.88 28.37 -20.61
C ILE A 414 10.05 27.77 -21.41
N ARG A 415 10.57 28.50 -22.41
CA ARG A 415 11.75 28.06 -23.18
C ARG A 415 12.99 27.93 -22.32
N ALA A 416 13.20 28.80 -21.33
CA ALA A 416 14.32 28.71 -20.39
C ALA A 416 14.18 27.51 -19.44
N SER A 417 12.99 27.29 -18.87
CA SER A 417 12.70 26.15 -17.99
C SER A 417 12.83 24.81 -18.73
N ILE A 418 12.31 24.71 -19.96
CA ILE A 418 12.48 23.51 -20.79
C ILE A 418 13.95 23.37 -21.21
N GLY A 419 14.62 24.46 -21.60
CA GLY A 419 16.05 24.48 -21.92
C GLY A 419 16.94 23.96 -20.78
N ALA A 420 16.57 24.27 -19.52
CA ALA A 420 17.30 23.81 -18.34
C ALA A 420 17.24 22.29 -18.11
N ILE A 421 16.21 21.60 -18.61
CA ILE A 421 16.10 20.13 -18.53
C ILE A 421 16.70 19.41 -19.75
N ARG A 422 17.18 20.13 -20.78
CA ARG A 422 17.79 19.51 -21.97
C ARG A 422 18.95 18.57 -21.62
N PRO A 423 19.96 18.97 -20.80
CA PRO A 423 21.09 18.09 -20.52
C PRO A 423 20.65 16.81 -19.79
N MET A 424 19.65 16.91 -18.91
CA MET A 424 19.06 15.77 -18.22
C MET A 424 18.33 14.82 -19.18
N LEU A 425 17.65 15.33 -20.21
CA LEU A 425 16.96 14.50 -21.21
C LEU A 425 17.94 13.86 -22.21
N ASP A 426 18.96 14.60 -22.65
CA ASP A 426 20.08 14.05 -23.43
C ASP A 426 20.79 12.92 -22.65
N GLU A 427 20.95 13.10 -21.33
CA GLU A 427 21.52 12.11 -20.42
C GLU A 427 20.60 10.90 -20.18
N VAL A 428 19.27 11.10 -20.08
CA VAL A 428 18.29 10.02 -20.02
C VAL A 428 18.37 9.15 -21.26
N ASN A 429 18.31 9.73 -22.47
CA ASN A 429 18.45 9.00 -23.73
C ASN A 429 19.78 8.24 -23.79
N ARG A 430 20.87 8.86 -23.31
CA ARG A 430 22.20 8.22 -23.28
C ARG A 430 22.31 7.09 -22.26
N LEU A 431 21.59 7.14 -21.14
CA LEU A 431 21.65 6.15 -20.06
C LEU A 431 20.54 5.10 -20.09
N THR A 432 19.50 5.28 -20.91
CA THR A 432 18.26 4.51 -20.84
C THR A 432 17.83 4.05 -22.23
N ASP A 433 17.81 2.75 -22.43
CA ASP A 433 17.32 2.12 -23.65
C ASP A 433 15.79 1.93 -23.48
N ILE A 434 14.99 2.71 -24.21
CA ILE A 434 13.52 2.60 -24.24
C ILE A 434 13.15 1.81 -25.51
N ILE A 435 12.42 0.71 -25.35
CA ILE A 435 12.09 -0.21 -26.45
C ILE A 435 10.61 -0.56 -26.42
N TYR A 436 9.85 -0.17 -27.44
CA TYR A 436 8.47 -0.64 -27.62
C TYR A 436 8.41 -1.79 -28.62
N THR A 437 7.66 -2.83 -28.29
CA THR A 437 7.47 -4.01 -29.13
C THR A 437 6.03 -4.04 -29.62
N PHE A 438 5.82 -4.03 -30.94
CA PHE A 438 4.50 -4.11 -31.56
C PHE A 438 4.33 -5.40 -32.36
N ARG A 439 3.11 -5.93 -32.42
CA ARG A 439 2.75 -7.03 -33.34
C ARG A 439 2.56 -6.48 -34.75
N GLN A 440 2.52 -7.39 -35.73
CA GLN A 440 2.31 -7.02 -37.14
C GLN A 440 0.97 -6.32 -37.43
N ASP A 441 -0.02 -6.42 -36.55
CA ASP A 441 -1.31 -5.71 -36.63
C ASP A 441 -1.30 -4.30 -36.00
N GLY A 442 -0.14 -3.84 -35.50
CA GLY A 442 0.02 -2.54 -34.83
C GLY A 442 -0.32 -2.57 -33.34
N THR A 443 -0.75 -3.70 -32.77
CA THR A 443 -1.01 -3.79 -31.34
C THR A 443 0.27 -3.79 -30.51
N LEU A 444 0.27 -3.10 -29.37
CA LEU A 444 1.41 -3.09 -28.45
C LEU A 444 1.56 -4.48 -27.81
N ALA A 445 2.67 -5.15 -28.08
CA ALA A 445 3.07 -6.45 -27.51
C ALA A 445 3.85 -6.31 -26.20
N GLY A 446 4.52 -5.18 -25.99
CA GLY A 446 5.27 -4.91 -24.77
C GLY A 446 6.08 -3.61 -24.82
N ALA A 447 6.59 -3.21 -23.66
CA ALA A 447 7.46 -2.05 -23.50
C ALA A 447 8.57 -2.37 -22.50
N THR A 448 9.80 -2.06 -22.85
CA THR A 448 11.00 -2.33 -22.07
C THR A 448 11.73 -1.01 -21.84
N VAL A 449 12.16 -0.73 -20.62
CA VAL A 449 12.98 0.44 -20.26
C VAL A 449 14.15 -0.06 -19.43
N LYS A 450 15.38 0.02 -19.96
CA LYS A 450 16.60 -0.47 -19.30
C LYS A 450 17.59 0.65 -19.11
N SER A 451 17.98 0.93 -17.87
CA SER A 451 19.03 1.88 -17.55
C SER A 451 20.10 1.21 -16.71
N VAL A 452 21.35 1.29 -17.15
CA VAL A 452 22.50 0.76 -16.42
C VAL A 452 23.59 1.84 -16.36
N PHE A 453 23.81 2.38 -15.17
CA PHE A 453 24.72 3.51 -14.96
C PHE A 453 25.53 3.41 -13.67
N SER A 454 26.71 4.02 -13.66
CA SER A 454 27.51 4.27 -12.44
C SER A 454 27.67 5.78 -12.26
N PHE A 455 27.85 6.22 -11.02
CA PHE A 455 28.30 7.59 -10.78
C PHE A 455 29.78 7.74 -11.12
N ASP A 456 30.18 8.88 -11.67
CA ASP A 456 31.60 9.23 -11.85
C ASP A 456 32.20 9.71 -10.52
N HIS A 457 32.50 8.74 -9.65
CA HIS A 457 33.17 8.96 -8.36
C HIS A 457 34.25 7.88 -8.16
N PRO A 458 35.49 8.24 -7.75
CA PRO A 458 36.61 7.30 -7.68
C PRO A 458 36.38 6.15 -6.68
N ASP A 459 35.64 6.41 -5.61
CA ASP A 459 35.32 5.41 -4.58
C ASP A 459 34.06 4.56 -4.91
N MET A 460 33.26 4.95 -5.93
CA MET A 460 32.09 4.19 -6.35
C MET A 460 32.50 3.01 -7.23
N LYS A 461 32.41 1.81 -6.65
CA LYS A 461 32.66 0.52 -7.30
C LYS A 461 31.36 -0.22 -7.64
N GLN A 462 30.24 0.48 -7.57
CA GLN A 462 28.90 -0.03 -7.81
C GLN A 462 28.27 0.64 -9.04
N GLN A 463 27.45 -0.12 -9.76
CA GLN A 463 26.53 0.37 -10.78
C GLN A 463 25.09 0.15 -10.33
N PHE A 464 24.18 0.96 -10.86
CA PHE A 464 22.75 0.85 -10.70
C PHE A 464 22.16 0.31 -11.99
N ARG A 465 21.33 -0.71 -11.86
CA ARG A 465 20.54 -1.31 -12.93
C ARG A 465 19.07 -1.07 -12.60
N PHE A 466 18.35 -0.48 -13.54
CA PHE A 466 16.91 -0.37 -13.57
C PHE A 466 16.43 -1.11 -14.82
N GLU A 467 15.58 -2.12 -14.66
CA GLU A 467 14.90 -2.75 -15.79
C GLU A 467 13.40 -2.78 -15.51
N PHE A 468 12.62 -2.16 -16.38
CA PHE A 468 11.17 -2.30 -16.45
C PHE A 468 10.85 -3.07 -17.73
N ASP A 469 10.10 -4.16 -17.61
CA ASP A 469 9.72 -5.02 -18.73
C ASP A 469 8.22 -5.30 -18.65
N MET A 470 7.43 -4.71 -19.55
CA MET A 470 6.01 -4.97 -19.70
C MET A 470 5.76 -5.82 -20.96
N THR A 471 4.95 -6.86 -20.85
CA THR A 471 4.44 -7.65 -21.98
C THR A 471 2.92 -7.72 -21.90
N THR A 472 2.26 -7.64 -23.05
CA THR A 472 0.81 -7.82 -23.16
C THR A 472 0.51 -9.21 -23.72
N THR A 473 -0.57 -9.82 -23.24
CA THR A 473 -1.07 -11.11 -23.73
C THR A 473 -2.59 -11.03 -23.85
N ARG A 474 -3.21 -12.00 -24.54
CA ARG A 474 -4.68 -12.20 -24.52
C ARG A 474 -5.51 -10.93 -24.81
N GLN A 475 -5.04 -10.08 -25.73
CA GLN A 475 -5.70 -8.82 -26.05
C GLN A 475 -7.03 -9.09 -26.74
N ASN A 476 -8.12 -8.60 -26.15
CA ASN A 476 -9.52 -8.82 -26.55
C ASN A 476 -10.00 -10.28 -26.55
N ASP A 477 -9.27 -11.17 -25.87
CA ASP A 477 -9.81 -12.47 -25.51
C ASP A 477 -11.01 -12.30 -24.57
N ALA A 478 -11.96 -13.24 -24.63
CA ALA A 478 -12.90 -13.39 -23.53
C ALA A 478 -12.13 -13.88 -22.28
N LEU A 479 -12.14 -13.06 -21.23
CA LEU A 479 -11.70 -13.43 -19.90
C LEU A 479 -12.93 -13.91 -19.09
N ASP A 480 -12.64 -14.69 -18.05
CA ASP A 480 -13.60 -15.29 -17.13
C ASP A 480 -12.93 -15.23 -15.75
N ILE A 481 -13.20 -14.16 -14.99
CA ILE A 481 -12.54 -13.87 -13.71
C ILE A 481 -13.58 -14.07 -12.61
N THR A 482 -13.80 -15.34 -12.26
CA THR A 482 -14.76 -15.69 -11.20
C THR A 482 -14.21 -15.41 -9.80
N ALA A 483 -15.11 -15.17 -8.85
CA ALA A 483 -14.79 -15.22 -7.43
C ALA A 483 -14.07 -16.55 -7.09
N PRO A 484 -13.08 -16.53 -6.18
CA PRO A 484 -12.39 -17.75 -5.78
C PRO A 484 -13.29 -18.64 -4.91
N GLU A 485 -13.14 -19.96 -5.02
CA GLU A 485 -13.92 -20.92 -4.23
C GLU A 485 -13.42 -21.02 -2.78
N ASP A 486 -12.10 -21.01 -2.57
CA ASP A 486 -11.44 -21.14 -1.27
C ASP A 486 -11.29 -19.78 -0.56
N VAL A 487 -12.43 -19.18 -0.19
CA VAL A 487 -12.49 -17.93 0.59
C VAL A 487 -12.60 -18.22 2.09
N HIS A 488 -11.70 -17.61 2.85
CA HIS A 488 -11.70 -17.64 4.31
C HIS A 488 -13.01 -17.02 4.84
N PRO A 489 -13.68 -17.65 5.82
CA PRO A 489 -15.01 -17.20 6.28
C PRO A 489 -14.96 -15.87 7.03
N GLU A 490 -13.82 -15.52 7.62
CA GLU A 490 -13.57 -14.26 8.30
C GLU A 490 -12.86 -13.27 7.37
N THR A 491 -13.22 -11.99 7.48
CA THR A 491 -12.57 -10.86 6.80
C THR A 491 -11.16 -10.60 7.35
N LEU A 492 -10.36 -9.83 6.60
CA LEU A 492 -9.03 -9.42 7.07
C LEU A 492 -9.09 -8.60 8.38
N GLU A 493 -10.15 -7.82 8.59
CA GLU A 493 -10.34 -7.04 9.82
C GLU A 493 -10.56 -7.95 11.04
N GLU A 494 -11.42 -8.96 10.93
CA GLU A 494 -11.69 -9.93 12.00
C GLU A 494 -10.43 -10.72 12.37
N ILE A 495 -9.67 -11.20 11.37
CA ILE A 495 -8.39 -11.89 11.57
C ILE A 495 -7.38 -10.97 12.29
N ILE A 496 -7.22 -9.72 11.84
CA ILE A 496 -6.32 -8.76 12.48
C ILE A 496 -6.74 -8.47 13.92
N MET A 497 -8.04 -8.31 14.19
CA MET A 497 -8.56 -8.05 15.53
C MET A 497 -8.31 -9.23 16.49
N GLY A 498 -8.45 -10.47 16.02
CA GLY A 498 -8.07 -11.67 16.78
C GLY A 498 -6.58 -11.66 17.16
N HIS A 499 -5.69 -11.44 16.18
CA HIS A 499 -4.24 -11.40 16.42
C HIS A 499 -3.78 -10.25 17.31
N VAL A 500 -4.39 -9.07 17.18
CA VAL A 500 -4.09 -7.92 18.06
C VAL A 500 -4.48 -8.22 19.50
N GLU A 501 -5.57 -8.94 19.73
CA GLU A 501 -6.00 -9.31 21.07
C GLU A 501 -5.12 -10.41 21.68
N GLU A 502 -4.76 -11.45 20.92
CA GLU A 502 -3.78 -12.46 21.36
C GLU A 502 -2.42 -11.82 21.70
N ALA A 503 -1.93 -10.89 20.87
CA ALA A 503 -0.68 -10.16 21.11
C ALA A 503 -0.74 -9.20 22.32
N ARG A 504 -1.93 -8.71 22.68
CA ARG A 504 -2.17 -7.97 23.93
C ARG A 504 -2.09 -8.91 25.12
N GLN A 505 -2.82 -10.04 25.08
CA GLN A 505 -2.85 -11.03 26.16
C GLN A 505 -1.47 -11.59 26.46
N LYS A 506 -0.72 -12.07 25.46
CA LYS A 506 0.70 -12.48 25.62
C LYS A 506 1.58 -11.34 26.18
N GLY A 507 1.24 -10.10 25.85
CA GLY A 507 1.86 -8.90 26.38
C GLY A 507 1.63 -8.70 27.88
N SER A 508 0.38 -8.83 28.32
CA SER A 508 0.03 -8.80 29.75
C SER A 508 0.66 -9.96 30.50
N GLU A 509 0.67 -11.17 29.95
CA GLU A 509 1.31 -12.33 30.59
C GLU A 509 2.81 -12.16 30.79
N ALA A 510 3.53 -11.64 29.79
CA ALA A 510 4.95 -11.33 29.94
C ALA A 510 5.19 -10.28 31.05
N SER A 511 4.30 -9.29 31.18
CA SER A 511 4.30 -8.29 32.26
C SER A 511 4.04 -8.93 33.64
N ILE A 512 3.05 -9.82 33.73
CA ILE A 512 2.69 -10.56 34.95
C ILE A 512 3.86 -11.44 35.40
N LYS A 513 4.41 -12.27 34.50
CA LYS A 513 5.56 -13.16 34.78
C LYS A 513 6.80 -12.36 35.21
N GLN A 514 7.08 -11.22 34.57
CA GLN A 514 8.17 -10.34 34.97
C GLN A 514 7.95 -9.71 36.36
N SER A 515 6.73 -9.27 36.67
CA SER A 515 6.38 -8.75 37.99
C SER A 515 6.49 -9.81 39.07
N MET A 516 6.08 -11.06 38.79
CA MET A 516 6.27 -12.21 39.70
C MET A 516 7.77 -12.51 39.94
N HIS A 517 8.61 -12.45 38.91
CA HIS A 517 10.06 -12.57 39.11
C HIS A 517 10.66 -11.43 39.94
N ASN A 518 10.14 -10.20 39.81
CA ASN A 518 10.54 -9.08 40.65
C ASN A 518 10.09 -9.28 42.11
N ILE A 519 8.87 -9.78 42.33
CA ILE A 519 8.34 -10.11 43.68
C ILE A 519 9.25 -11.15 44.35
N ARG A 520 9.66 -12.21 43.64
CA ARG A 520 10.59 -13.21 44.18
C ARG A 520 11.87 -12.56 44.73
N ALA A 521 12.44 -11.60 43.99
CA ALA A 521 13.62 -10.88 44.46
C ALA A 521 13.34 -9.95 45.67
N GLN A 522 12.13 -9.37 45.76
CA GLN A 522 11.73 -8.59 46.94
C GLN A 522 11.48 -9.46 48.16
N ALA A 523 10.91 -10.66 48.01
CA ALA A 523 10.69 -11.60 49.12
C ALA A 523 12.03 -12.01 49.78
N GLU A 524 13.08 -12.25 49.00
CA GLU A 524 14.43 -12.48 49.54
C GLU A 524 15.01 -11.25 50.27
N LEU A 525 14.66 -10.02 49.85
CA LEU A 525 15.06 -8.81 50.58
C LEU A 525 14.29 -8.66 51.90
N VAL A 526 12.99 -8.98 51.91
CA VAL A 526 12.17 -9.03 53.13
C VAL A 526 12.77 -10.02 54.12
N TYR A 527 13.08 -11.25 53.69
CA TYR A 527 13.70 -12.27 54.53
C TYR A 527 14.98 -11.79 55.21
N ASN A 528 15.88 -11.14 54.46
CA ASN A 528 17.13 -10.62 55.02
C ASN A 528 16.94 -9.40 55.95
N GLN A 529 15.80 -8.71 55.88
CA GLN A 529 15.49 -7.55 56.72
C GLN A 529 14.69 -7.93 57.97
N ASP A 530 13.74 -8.85 57.84
CA ASP A 530 12.85 -9.31 58.92
C ASP A 530 13.44 -10.50 59.70
N SER A 531 14.66 -10.33 60.20
CA SER A 531 15.33 -11.31 61.08
C SER A 531 15.44 -12.75 60.54
N PHE A 532 15.53 -12.94 59.21
CA PHE A 532 15.48 -14.23 58.52
C PHE A 532 14.10 -14.91 58.59
N SER A 533 13.05 -14.12 58.33
CA SER A 533 11.65 -14.53 58.32
C SER A 533 10.93 -14.10 57.03
N TYR A 534 10.08 -14.96 56.46
CA TYR A 534 9.21 -14.57 55.34
C TYR A 534 7.82 -14.04 55.79
N SER A 535 7.55 -13.94 57.10
CA SER A 535 6.24 -13.57 57.70
C SER A 535 5.60 -12.23 57.27
N GLU A 536 6.39 -11.35 56.65
CA GLU A 536 5.97 -10.03 56.20
C GLU A 536 6.02 -9.88 54.66
N VAL A 537 6.26 -10.96 53.90
CA VAL A 537 6.32 -10.92 52.41
C VAL A 537 5.01 -10.42 51.82
N CYS A 538 3.88 -10.97 52.27
CA CYS A 538 2.55 -10.58 51.81
C CYS A 538 2.06 -9.27 52.42
N ALA A 539 2.69 -8.77 53.49
CA ALA A 539 2.43 -7.45 54.06
C ALA A 539 3.28 -6.33 53.44
N ASN A 540 4.41 -6.66 52.81
CA ASN A 540 5.39 -5.70 52.34
C ASN A 540 4.84 -4.75 51.26
N GLU A 541 5.00 -3.45 51.45
CA GLU A 541 4.47 -2.41 50.54
C GLU A 541 4.98 -2.54 49.09
N THR A 542 6.24 -2.99 48.88
CA THR A 542 6.81 -3.17 47.54
C THR A 542 6.26 -4.43 46.86
N VAL A 543 6.06 -5.52 47.61
CA VAL A 543 5.40 -6.73 47.11
C VAL A 543 3.94 -6.40 46.75
N GLN A 544 3.21 -5.73 47.64
CA GLN A 544 1.84 -5.28 47.37
C GLN A 544 1.75 -4.35 46.16
N ALA A 545 2.66 -3.39 45.98
CA ALA A 545 2.70 -2.55 44.78
C ALA A 545 2.91 -3.36 43.48
N LEU A 546 3.71 -4.43 43.52
CA LEU A 546 3.89 -5.33 42.38
C LEU A 546 2.66 -6.23 42.15
N LEU A 547 1.96 -6.65 43.20
CA LEU A 547 0.69 -7.38 43.09
C LEU A 547 -0.41 -6.47 42.49
N PHE A 548 -0.50 -5.20 42.89
CA PHE A 548 -1.40 -4.23 42.24
C PHE A 548 -1.01 -3.97 40.77
N ALA A 549 0.28 -3.87 40.45
CA ALA A 549 0.73 -3.78 39.07
C ALA A 549 0.36 -5.04 38.25
N ILE A 550 0.27 -6.21 38.89
CA ILE A 550 -0.28 -7.42 38.26
C ILE A 550 -1.79 -7.27 38.04
N VAL A 551 -2.58 -6.85 39.04
CA VAL A 551 -4.03 -6.57 38.91
C VAL A 551 -4.34 -5.61 37.75
N ASP A 552 -3.58 -4.52 37.62
CA ASP A 552 -3.74 -3.52 36.55
C ASP A 552 -3.46 -4.06 35.13
N ASN A 553 -2.75 -5.19 34.99
CA ASN A 553 -2.51 -5.86 33.71
C ASN A 553 -3.62 -6.87 33.33
N TYR A 554 -4.63 -7.08 34.18
CA TYR A 554 -5.76 -7.97 33.90
C TYR A 554 -6.99 -7.27 33.30
N PRO A 555 -7.66 -7.89 32.33
CA PRO A 555 -8.96 -7.41 31.83
C PRO A 555 -10.13 -7.63 32.81
N TYR A 556 -9.97 -8.40 33.89
CA TYR A 556 -11.06 -8.84 34.78
C TYR A 556 -10.94 -8.40 36.24
N SER A 557 -9.93 -7.59 36.61
CA SER A 557 -9.69 -7.10 37.99
C SER A 557 -9.73 -8.21 39.06
N PRO A 558 -8.75 -9.13 39.09
CA PRO A 558 -8.73 -10.26 40.02
C PRO A 558 -8.64 -9.81 41.49
N ASP A 559 -9.33 -10.53 42.37
CA ASP A 559 -9.22 -10.34 43.82
C ASP A 559 -7.82 -10.73 44.32
N THR A 560 -7.25 -9.91 45.21
CA THR A 560 -6.03 -10.23 45.96
C THR A 560 -6.38 -10.77 47.35
N GLU A 561 -5.98 -12.00 47.66
CA GLU A 561 -6.18 -12.63 48.98
C GLU A 561 -4.84 -12.94 49.66
N ARG A 562 -4.71 -12.54 50.93
CA ARG A 562 -3.65 -13.01 51.83
C ARG A 562 -4.13 -14.25 52.58
N ASP A 563 -3.26 -15.24 52.74
CA ASP A 563 -3.51 -16.50 53.46
C ASP A 563 -4.76 -17.23 52.92
N GLY A 564 -4.88 -17.25 51.59
CA GLY A 564 -6.05 -17.68 50.85
C GLY A 564 -5.97 -19.11 50.31
N VAL A 565 -6.99 -19.49 49.55
CA VAL A 565 -7.01 -20.70 48.72
C VAL A 565 -6.98 -20.26 47.25
N SER A 566 -6.04 -20.78 46.48
CA SER A 566 -5.95 -20.48 45.05
C SER A 566 -7.20 -20.93 44.30
N ALA A 567 -7.67 -20.06 43.40
CA ALA A 567 -8.82 -20.31 42.54
C ALA A 567 -8.67 -19.51 41.23
N PRO A 568 -9.36 -19.91 40.14
CA PRO A 568 -9.42 -19.13 38.91
C PRO A 568 -9.82 -17.67 39.18
N GLY A 569 -9.08 -16.73 38.60
CA GLY A 569 -9.31 -15.30 38.76
C GLY A 569 -8.87 -14.70 40.10
N LYS A 570 -8.17 -15.43 40.98
CA LYS A 570 -7.62 -14.90 42.23
C LYS A 570 -6.09 -14.83 42.23
N ILE A 571 -5.57 -13.75 42.79
CA ILE A 571 -4.16 -13.62 43.17
C ILE A 571 -4.05 -13.97 44.66
N VAL A 572 -3.31 -15.01 45.00
CA VAL A 572 -3.15 -15.45 46.40
C VAL A 572 -1.69 -15.32 46.83
N CYS A 573 -1.49 -14.76 48.02
CA CYS A 573 -0.19 -14.64 48.69
C CYS A 573 -0.29 -15.28 50.08
N ASN A 574 0.48 -16.35 50.31
CA ASN A 574 0.56 -17.03 51.59
C ASN A 574 1.99 -16.88 52.12
N ASP A 575 2.16 -16.45 53.37
CA ASP A 575 3.46 -16.33 54.01
C ASP A 575 3.51 -16.89 55.45
N THR A 576 4.71 -17.27 55.87
CA THR A 576 5.03 -17.75 57.23
C THR A 576 6.50 -17.52 57.51
N ASP A 577 6.94 -17.75 58.75
CA ASP A 577 8.32 -17.49 59.15
C ASP A 577 9.36 -18.15 58.22
N ASN A 578 9.05 -19.34 57.70
CA ASN A 578 10.00 -20.19 56.96
C ASN A 578 9.73 -20.34 55.46
N ALA A 579 8.62 -19.80 54.93
CA ALA A 579 8.22 -20.01 53.53
C ALA A 579 7.24 -18.94 53.02
N TYR A 580 7.12 -18.83 51.70
CA TYR A 580 6.04 -18.11 51.03
C TYR A 580 5.67 -18.82 49.72
N ALA A 581 4.42 -18.64 49.29
CA ALA A 581 4.01 -18.90 47.91
C ALA A 581 3.08 -17.79 47.42
N ILE A 582 3.23 -17.42 46.16
CA ILE A 582 2.41 -16.41 45.49
C ILE A 582 1.99 -16.96 44.14
N ILE A 583 0.69 -16.92 43.88
CA ILE A 583 0.08 -17.41 42.65
C ILE A 583 -0.82 -16.33 42.05
N THR A 584 -0.74 -16.18 40.73
CA THR A 584 -1.60 -15.31 39.92
C THR A 584 -2.12 -16.14 38.75
N PRO A 585 -3.31 -15.86 38.17
CA PRO A 585 -3.74 -16.48 36.90
C PRO A 585 -2.77 -16.17 35.74
N LEU A 586 -3.17 -16.45 34.50
CA LEU A 586 -2.66 -15.77 33.32
C LEU A 586 -3.76 -14.97 32.62
N ALA A 587 -3.36 -14.01 31.78
CA ALA A 587 -4.29 -13.06 31.17
C ALA A 587 -5.07 -13.66 29.98
N SER A 588 -4.52 -14.65 29.26
CA SER A 588 -5.26 -15.36 28.19
C SER A 588 -6.15 -16.48 28.74
N ASP A 589 -5.71 -17.19 29.78
CA ASP A 589 -6.43 -18.34 30.34
C ASP A 589 -6.40 -18.36 31.87
N GLN A 590 -7.58 -18.27 32.50
CA GLN A 590 -7.75 -18.38 33.96
C GLN A 590 -7.68 -19.83 34.47
N SER A 591 -7.60 -20.82 33.57
CA SER A 591 -7.33 -22.23 33.87
C SER A 591 -5.84 -22.54 34.05
N ILE A 592 -4.97 -21.54 33.83
CA ILE A 592 -3.53 -21.58 34.06
C ILE A 592 -3.16 -20.44 35.01
N SER A 593 -2.21 -20.70 35.91
CA SER A 593 -1.65 -19.74 36.84
C SER A 593 -0.14 -19.73 36.78
N TYR A 594 0.50 -18.60 37.06
CA TYR A 594 1.94 -18.52 37.32
C TYR A 594 2.18 -18.49 38.83
N CYS A 595 2.99 -19.40 39.35
CA CYS A 595 3.25 -19.54 40.78
C CYS A 595 4.75 -19.44 41.09
N ILE A 596 5.09 -18.70 42.14
CA ILE A 596 6.44 -18.59 42.70
C ILE A 596 6.45 -18.98 44.18
N ASP A 597 7.51 -19.64 44.65
CA ASP A 597 7.67 -19.99 46.06
C ASP A 597 9.10 -19.81 46.58
N SER A 598 9.24 -19.88 47.91
CA SER A 598 10.52 -19.82 48.64
C SER A 598 11.51 -20.95 48.31
N THR A 599 11.10 -22.01 47.60
CA THR A 599 12.04 -23.04 47.10
C THR A 599 12.74 -22.62 45.81
N GLY A 600 12.32 -21.48 45.24
CA GLY A 600 12.82 -20.94 43.97
C GLY A 600 12.00 -21.37 42.76
N PHE A 601 10.90 -22.10 42.95
CA PHE A 601 9.96 -22.43 41.88
C PHE A 601 9.42 -21.14 41.23
N ALA A 602 9.22 -21.19 39.92
CA ALA A 602 8.66 -20.09 39.13
C ALA A 602 8.21 -20.63 37.77
N ASP A 603 7.00 -21.18 37.71
CA ASP A 603 6.47 -21.81 36.49
C ASP A 603 4.94 -21.75 36.42
N GLU A 604 4.39 -22.22 35.29
CA GLU A 604 2.95 -22.38 35.07
C GLU A 604 2.39 -23.61 35.79
N VAL A 605 1.23 -23.44 36.44
CA VAL A 605 0.55 -24.43 37.27
C VAL A 605 -0.97 -24.33 37.13
N SER A 606 -1.68 -25.30 37.72
CA SER A 606 -3.15 -25.23 37.86
C SER A 606 -3.56 -24.13 38.85
N PRO A 607 -4.67 -23.42 38.65
CA PRO A 607 -5.14 -22.33 39.54
C PRO A 607 -5.66 -22.80 40.91
N VAL A 608 -5.56 -24.10 41.24
CA VAL A 608 -6.00 -24.69 42.52
C VAL A 608 -4.87 -25.52 43.14
N VAL A 609 -3.67 -24.92 43.23
CA VAL A 609 -2.46 -25.52 43.81
C VAL A 609 -2.34 -25.21 45.30
N LEU A 610 -2.41 -23.92 45.69
CA LEU A 610 -2.45 -23.52 47.09
C LEU A 610 -3.81 -23.91 47.69
N SER A 611 -3.81 -24.98 48.46
CA SER A 611 -5.02 -25.66 48.98
C SER A 611 -5.54 -25.07 50.31
N SER A 612 -4.73 -24.24 50.97
CA SER A 612 -5.03 -23.56 52.23
C SER A 612 -4.17 -22.30 52.38
N GLY A 613 -4.54 -21.40 53.30
CA GLY A 613 -3.66 -20.27 53.69
C GLY A 613 -2.36 -20.68 54.39
N THR A 614 -2.19 -21.98 54.66
CA THR A 614 -0.95 -22.57 55.19
C THR A 614 -0.19 -23.39 54.14
N ASP A 615 -0.50 -23.17 52.86
CA ASP A 615 0.13 -23.83 51.73
C ASP A 615 1.18 -22.88 51.10
N TYR A 616 2.42 -23.35 50.99
CA TYR A 616 3.60 -22.54 50.62
C TYR A 616 4.49 -23.22 49.57
N GLU A 617 4.02 -24.27 48.90
CA GLU A 617 4.70 -24.87 47.76
C GLU A 617 3.81 -24.80 46.51
N CYS A 618 4.39 -24.47 45.36
CA CYS A 618 3.68 -24.35 44.10
C CYS A 618 3.45 -25.69 43.35
N ARG A 619 3.42 -26.85 44.04
CA ARG A 619 3.51 -28.18 43.40
C ARG A 619 2.86 -29.33 44.18
#